data_AF-A0A959BUY0-F1
#
_entry.id   AF-A0A959BUY0-F1
#
_cell.length_a   1.000
_cell.length_b   1.000
_cell.length_c   1.000
_cell.angle_alpha   90.00
_cell.angle_beta   90.00
_cell.angle_gamma   90.00
#
_symmetry.space_group_name_H-M   'P 1'
#
loop_
_entity.id
_entity.type
_entity.pdbx_description
1 polymer ?
#
loop_
_entity_poly.entity_id
_entity_poly.type
_entity_poly.pdbx_seq_one_letter_code
_entity_poly.pdbx_strand_id
1 'polypeptide(L)'
;MTFEDYLAKTVREVLSDELSDFLESWRQSHEANKARKLNKYEAAEYTGRPPSYFEKIGARCRREGIAVRGPDKMNYFPVEFLDLLVKDRYDLEKAFADFKAHNVNSKFQV
;
A
#
# COMPACT_ATOMS: atom_id res chain seq x y z
N MET A 1 46.17 8.80 5.42
CA MET A 1 44.93 8.04 5.19
C MET A 1 45.29 6.58 5.30
N THR A 2 44.72 5.87 6.26
CA THR A 2 45.08 4.46 6.50
C THR A 2 44.34 3.55 5.52
N PHE A 3 44.81 2.31 5.35
CA PHE A 3 44.12 1.30 4.55
C PHE A 3 42.70 1.01 5.09
N GLU A 4 42.52 1.09 6.40
CA GLU A 4 41.23 0.93 7.08
C GLU A 4 40.26 2.08 6.75
N ASP A 5 40.76 3.32 6.68
CA ASP A 5 39.96 4.49 6.26
C ASP A 5 39.52 4.39 4.79
N TYR A 6 40.39 3.87 3.92
CA TYR A 6 40.07 3.65 2.50
C TYR A 6 39.00 2.57 2.33
N LEU A 7 39.10 1.47 3.08
CA LEU A 7 38.16 0.36 3.03
C LEU A 7 36.78 0.76 3.55
N ALA A 8 36.72 1.45 4.69
CA ALA A 8 35.48 1.93 5.28
C ALA A 8 34.75 2.96 4.38
N LYS A 9 35.51 3.82 3.68
CA LYS A 9 34.95 4.78 2.72
C LYS A 9 34.38 4.06 1.49
N THR A 10 35.14 3.14 0.90
CA THR A 10 34.72 2.37 -0.28
C THR A 10 33.49 1.52 0.02
N VAL A 11 33.45 0.84 1.18
CA VAL A 11 32.29 0.05 1.62
C VAL A 11 31.06 0.93 1.83
N ARG A 12 31.22 2.15 2.37
CA ARG A 12 30.10 3.12 2.50
C ARG A 12 29.56 3.60 1.15
N GLU A 13 30.44 3.88 0.20
CA GLU A 13 30.04 4.36 -1.13
C GLU A 13 29.29 3.26 -1.89
N VAL A 14 29.83 2.04 -1.94
CA VAL A 14 29.17 0.90 -2.61
C VAL A 14 27.85 0.52 -1.93
N LEU A 15 27.81 0.47 -0.59
CA LEU A 15 26.56 0.21 0.13
C LEU A 15 25.53 1.31 -0.10
N SER A 16 25.96 2.58 -0.21
CA SER A 16 25.06 3.71 -0.45
C SER A 16 24.41 3.63 -1.84
N ASP A 17 25.18 3.27 -2.86
CA ASP A 17 24.67 3.15 -4.23
C ASP A 17 23.75 1.94 -4.36
N GLU A 18 24.14 0.76 -3.86
CA GLU A 18 23.30 -0.44 -3.90
C GLU A 18 22.02 -0.31 -3.05
N LEU A 19 22.08 0.35 -1.88
CA LEU A 19 20.88 0.65 -1.09
C LEU A 19 19.97 1.64 -1.81
N SER A 20 20.53 2.63 -2.49
CA SER A 20 19.74 3.62 -3.23
C SER A 20 19.00 2.96 -4.39
N ASP A 21 19.67 2.09 -5.16
CA ASP A 21 19.05 1.33 -6.25
C ASP A 21 18.00 0.34 -5.72
N PHE A 22 18.26 -0.32 -4.59
CA PHE A 22 17.26 -1.18 -3.94
C PHE A 22 16.05 -0.39 -3.46
N LEU A 23 16.25 0.78 -2.86
CA LEU A 23 15.16 1.65 -2.40
C LEU A 23 14.37 2.25 -3.57
N GLU A 24 15.03 2.62 -4.65
CA GLU A 24 14.41 3.13 -5.89
C GLU A 24 13.55 2.03 -6.53
N SER A 25 14.10 0.82 -6.65
CA SER A 25 13.39 -0.37 -7.15
C SER A 25 12.20 -0.75 -6.25
N TRP A 26 12.40 -0.74 -4.94
CA TRP A 26 11.34 -0.98 -3.97
C TRP A 26 10.25 0.09 -4.05
N ARG A 27 10.63 1.37 -4.20
CA ARG A 27 9.69 2.48 -4.35
C ARG A 27 8.89 2.37 -5.64
N GLN A 28 9.52 2.08 -6.76
CA GLN A 28 8.83 1.90 -8.05
C GLN A 28 7.87 0.70 -8.00
N SER A 29 8.29 -0.41 -7.40
CA SER A 29 7.43 -1.58 -7.16
C SER A 29 6.28 -1.26 -6.19
N HIS A 30 6.56 -0.46 -5.17
CA HIS A 30 5.58 -0.01 -4.18
C HIS A 30 4.56 0.97 -4.80
N GLU A 31 4.98 1.90 -5.65
CA GLU A 31 4.11 2.82 -6.37
C GLU A 31 3.26 2.11 -7.44
N ALA A 32 3.84 1.14 -8.15
CA ALA A 32 3.09 0.27 -9.06
C ALA A 32 2.03 -0.57 -8.32
N ASN A 33 2.35 -1.05 -7.11
CA ASN A 33 1.39 -1.79 -6.28
C ASN A 33 0.29 -0.90 -5.67
N LYS A 34 0.56 0.39 -5.39
CA LYS A 34 -0.48 1.33 -4.92
C LYS A 34 -1.64 1.49 -5.89
N ALA A 35 -1.37 1.45 -7.20
CA ALA A 35 -2.41 1.53 -8.23
C ALA A 35 -3.23 0.22 -8.36
N ARG A 36 -2.73 -0.89 -7.81
CA ARG A 36 -3.38 -2.20 -7.90
C ARG A 36 -4.62 -2.21 -7.02
N LYS A 37 -5.69 -2.80 -7.55
CA LYS A 37 -6.93 -3.07 -6.80
C LYS A 37 -7.14 -4.57 -6.75
N LEU A 38 -7.46 -5.08 -5.57
CA LEU A 38 -7.59 -6.50 -5.28
C LEU A 38 -9.06 -6.87 -5.10
N ASN A 39 -9.48 -7.99 -5.67
CA ASN A 39 -10.82 -8.53 -5.42
C ASN A 39 -10.93 -9.08 -3.98
N LYS A 40 -12.12 -9.54 -3.58
CA LYS A 40 -12.36 -10.04 -2.20
C LYS A 40 -11.48 -11.23 -1.78
N TYR A 41 -11.05 -12.08 -2.72
CA TYR A 41 -10.21 -13.24 -2.44
C TYR A 41 -8.75 -12.83 -2.27
N GLU A 42 -8.26 -11.98 -3.18
CA GLU A 42 -6.92 -11.41 -3.08
C GLU A 42 -6.78 -10.53 -1.83
N ALA A 43 -7.79 -9.72 -1.50
CA ALA A 43 -7.80 -8.90 -0.29
C ALA A 43 -7.85 -9.76 0.98
N ALA A 44 -8.55 -10.91 0.93
CA ALA A 44 -8.58 -11.88 2.01
C ALA A 44 -7.20 -12.48 2.27
N GLU A 45 -6.51 -12.92 1.22
CA GLU A 45 -5.13 -13.41 1.30
C GLU A 45 -4.18 -12.32 1.81
N TYR A 46 -4.29 -11.11 1.27
CA TYR A 46 -3.43 -9.97 1.62
C TYR A 46 -3.55 -9.56 3.09
N THR A 47 -4.79 -9.53 3.62
CA THR A 47 -5.06 -9.04 4.98
C THR A 47 -5.19 -10.15 6.02
N GLY A 48 -5.13 -11.42 5.62
CA GLY A 48 -5.38 -12.57 6.49
C GLY A 48 -6.83 -12.71 6.98
N ARG A 49 -7.80 -12.08 6.31
CA ARG A 49 -9.23 -12.08 6.68
C ARG A 49 -10.05 -13.00 5.80
N PRO A 50 -11.22 -13.48 6.25
CA PRO A 50 -12.09 -14.28 5.38
C PRO A 50 -12.69 -13.42 4.25
N PRO A 51 -12.89 -13.95 3.03
CA PRO A 51 -13.55 -13.23 1.93
C PRO A 51 -14.94 -12.69 2.28
N SER A 52 -15.66 -13.35 3.19
CA SER A 52 -16.98 -12.92 3.68
C SER A 52 -16.93 -11.57 4.43
N TYR A 53 -15.78 -11.20 4.99
CA TYR A 53 -15.57 -9.87 5.55
C TYR A 53 -15.66 -8.81 4.45
N PHE A 54 -14.95 -9.02 3.34
CA PHE A 54 -14.94 -8.10 2.19
C PHE A 54 -16.26 -8.05 1.44
N GLU A 55 -17.04 -9.14 1.45
CA GLU A 55 -18.43 -9.11 0.97
C GLU A 55 -19.29 -8.18 1.82
N LYS A 56 -19.19 -8.27 3.16
CA LYS A 56 -19.96 -7.43 4.09
C LYS A 56 -19.60 -5.95 3.97
N ILE A 57 -18.31 -5.62 3.91
CA ILE A 57 -17.87 -4.21 3.89
C ILE A 57 -17.90 -3.62 2.47
N GLY A 58 -17.88 -4.44 1.42
CA GLY A 58 -17.73 -3.98 0.04
C GLY A 58 -18.83 -3.04 -0.43
N ALA A 59 -20.09 -3.26 -0.03
CA ALA A 59 -21.18 -2.34 -0.36
C ALA A 59 -20.98 -0.96 0.27
N ARG A 60 -20.47 -0.90 1.51
CA ARG A 60 -20.13 0.35 2.18
C ARG A 60 -18.93 1.01 1.52
N CYS A 61 -17.83 0.28 1.31
CA CYS A 61 -16.64 0.80 0.63
C CYS A 61 -16.96 1.40 -0.74
N ARG A 62 -17.91 0.83 -1.50
CA ARG A 62 -18.37 1.42 -2.77
C ARG A 62 -19.12 2.75 -2.59
N ARG A 63 -20.04 2.82 -1.62
CA ARG A 63 -20.79 4.08 -1.33
C ARG A 63 -19.84 5.20 -0.93
N GLU A 64 -18.77 4.85 -0.23
CA GLU A 64 -17.73 5.77 0.22
C GLU A 64 -16.68 6.09 -0.87
N GLY A 65 -16.82 5.53 -2.08
CA GLY A 65 -15.90 5.78 -3.20
C GLY A 65 -14.54 5.09 -3.11
N ILE A 66 -14.39 4.12 -2.21
CA ILE A 66 -13.12 3.44 -1.92
C ILE A 66 -12.97 2.20 -2.78
N ALA A 67 -14.00 1.35 -2.80
CA ALA A 67 -14.04 0.19 -3.67
C ALA A 67 -14.72 0.51 -4.99
N VAL A 68 -14.26 -0.13 -6.07
CA VAL A 68 -14.90 -0.05 -7.39
C VAL A 68 -15.50 -1.40 -7.77
N ARG A 69 -16.60 -1.38 -8.52
CA ARG A 69 -17.20 -2.62 -9.03
C ARG A 69 -16.47 -3.03 -10.32
N GLY A 70 -15.93 -4.24 -10.34
CA GLY A 70 -15.30 -4.81 -11.53
C GLY A 70 -16.29 -5.38 -12.54
N PRO A 71 -15.82 -5.80 -13.72
CA PRO A 71 -16.64 -6.41 -14.78
C PRO A 71 -17.27 -7.74 -14.35
N ASP A 72 -16.64 -8.46 -13.42
CA ASP A 72 -17.12 -9.69 -12.78
C ASP A 72 -18.19 -9.46 -11.70
N LYS A 73 -18.65 -8.20 -11.55
CA LYS A 73 -19.58 -7.72 -10.52
C LYS A 73 -19.04 -7.76 -9.09
N MET A 74 -17.77 -8.08 -8.87
CA MET A 74 -17.13 -8.05 -7.55
C MET A 74 -16.66 -6.64 -7.16
N ASN A 75 -16.38 -6.47 -5.87
CA ASN A 75 -15.78 -5.24 -5.36
C ASN A 75 -14.26 -5.39 -5.34
N TYR A 76 -13.57 -4.40 -5.88
CA TYR A 76 -12.13 -4.29 -5.90
C TYR A 76 -11.69 -3.18 -4.94
N PHE A 77 -10.78 -3.52 -4.03
CA PHE A 77 -10.28 -2.65 -2.98
C PHE A 77 -8.86 -2.19 -3.33
N PRO A 78 -8.56 -0.89 -3.23
CA PRO A 78 -7.20 -0.40 -3.45
C PRO A 78 -6.27 -0.94 -2.36
N VAL A 79 -5.05 -1.32 -2.74
CA VAL A 79 -4.04 -1.85 -1.80
C VAL A 79 -3.79 -0.87 -0.66
N GLU A 80 -3.76 0.44 -0.93
CA GLU A 80 -3.60 1.49 0.09
C GLU A 80 -4.65 1.43 1.21
N PHE A 81 -5.90 1.08 0.88
CA PHE A 81 -6.94 0.90 1.90
C PHE A 81 -6.73 -0.39 2.70
N LEU A 82 -6.25 -1.46 2.05
CA LEU A 82 -5.94 -2.72 2.71
C LEU A 82 -4.73 -2.56 3.66
N ASP A 83 -3.73 -1.77 3.29
CA ASP A 83 -2.59 -1.41 4.15
C ASP A 83 -3.04 -0.73 5.43
N LEU A 84 -3.95 0.24 5.31
CA LEU A 84 -4.54 0.93 6.46
C LEU A 84 -5.32 -0.06 7.35
N LEU A 85 -6.09 -0.98 6.76
CA LEU A 85 -6.79 -2.02 7.51
C LEU A 85 -5.84 -2.95 8.28
N VAL A 86 -4.67 -3.26 7.73
CA VAL A 86 -3.65 -4.06 8.41
C VAL A 86 -2.97 -3.25 9.50
N LYS A 87 -2.58 -2.00 9.20
CA LYS A 87 -1.89 -1.08 10.12
C LYS A 87 -2.73 -0.74 11.36
N ASP A 88 -4.02 -0.46 11.18
CA ASP A 88 -4.93 -0.06 12.25
C ASP A 88 -5.48 -1.24 13.05
N ARG A 89 -4.79 -2.38 13.03
CA ARG A 89 -5.22 -3.62 13.70
C ARG A 89 -6.68 -3.90 13.42
N TYR A 90 -7.08 -3.78 12.16
CA TYR A 90 -8.40 -4.19 11.70
C TYR A 90 -9.57 -3.26 12.06
N ASP A 91 -9.31 -2.06 12.58
CA ASP A 91 -10.33 -1.02 12.76
C ASP A 91 -10.77 -0.42 11.41
N LEU A 92 -11.99 -0.76 11.01
CA LEU A 92 -12.58 -0.34 9.75
C LEU A 92 -12.91 1.17 9.73
N GLU A 93 -13.38 1.73 10.85
CA GLU A 93 -13.76 3.14 10.92
C GLU A 93 -12.54 4.03 10.82
N LYS A 94 -11.47 3.65 11.51
CA LYS A 94 -10.20 4.36 11.45
C LYS A 94 -9.57 4.28 10.05
N ALA A 95 -9.53 3.10 9.44
CA ALA A 95 -9.05 2.93 8.08
C ALA A 95 -9.88 3.75 7.06
N PHE A 96 -11.19 3.89 7.28
CA PHE A 96 -12.04 4.77 6.46
C PHE A 96 -11.66 6.24 6.60
N ALA A 97 -11.48 6.73 7.83
CA ALA A 97 -11.13 8.11 8.10
C ALA A 97 -9.76 8.46 7.49
N ASP A 98 -8.76 7.60 7.71
CA ASP A 98 -7.40 7.80 7.24
C ASP A 98 -7.33 7.75 5.69
N PHE A 99 -8.03 6.82 5.05
CA PHE A 99 -8.07 6.74 3.58
C PHE A 99 -8.71 7.98 2.95
N LYS A 100 -9.77 8.50 3.56
CA LYS A 100 -10.41 9.75 3.10
C LYS A 100 -9.49 10.95 3.30
N ALA A 101 -8.83 11.07 4.45
CA ALA A 101 -7.88 12.14 4.71
C ALA A 101 -6.74 12.17 3.69
N HIS A 102 -6.22 10.99 3.31
CA HIS A 102 -5.21 10.86 2.27
C HIS A 102 -5.72 11.29 0.87
N ASN A 103 -6.93 10.91 0.49
CA ASN A 103 -7.50 11.30 -0.81
C ASN A 103 -7.89 12.78 -0.90
N VAL A 104 -8.25 13.40 0.22
CA VAL A 104 -8.55 14.85 0.26
C VAL A 104 -7.26 15.64 0.06
N ASN A 105 -6.16 15.29 0.73
CA ASN A 105 -4.89 16.00 0.58
C ASN A 105 -4.28 15.89 -0.83
N SER A 106 -4.45 14.76 -1.52
CA SER A 106 -3.97 14.62 -2.92
C SER A 106 -4.75 15.46 -3.94
N LYS A 107 -5.95 15.96 -3.62
CA LYS A 107 -6.73 16.82 -4.52
C LYS A 107 -6.35 18.30 -4.47
N PHE A 108 -5.58 18.74 -3.47
CA PHE A 108 -5.18 20.14 -3.29
C PHE A 108 -3.72 20.41 -3.68
N GLN A 109 -3.00 19.41 -4.17
CA GLN A 109 -1.70 19.60 -4.82
C GLN A 109 -1.92 19.73 -6.34
N VAL A 110 -2.20 20.97 -6.78
CA VAL A 110 -2.15 21.40 -8.19
C VAL A 110 -1.23 22.60 -8.27
#